data_AF-A0A848UZE0-F1
#
_entry.id   AF-A0A848UZE0-F1
#
_cell.length_a   1.000
_cell.length_b   1.000
_cell.length_c   1.000
_cell.angle_alpha   90.00
_cell.angle_beta   90.00
_cell.angle_gamma   90.00
#
_symmetry.space_group_name_H-M   'P 1'
#
loop_
_entity.id
_entity.type
_entity.pdbx_description
1 polymer ?
#
loop_
_entity_poly.entity_id
_entity_poly.type
_entity_poly.pdbx_seq_one_letter_code
_entity_poly.pdbx_strand_id
1 'polypeptide(L)'
;MNPRTGQILGADIMLEFTAITGRLWRSEVFELAAFETDADYAAMAEMGDHHLCTAGNHLHHSLMFGLHSMRAMNVDQAAEKEFVKQTLYRLVLHEVGHTLGLMHNMRASTMQSMENVKNKAIIDEEGLCNTVMEYPSINYPLNPDEKTLWYDVKPGPYDHWAIEYAYSPALADPAAEEARLQKILSRSNEPNLMFGNDADDMRSSGKGIDPDVNIYDLTDDPVAYASERCELVNKVMPNIKDKYIEDGKSYHELRNAYFVLTGEYGNQIRIMTRQIGGVHLDRAYPEQKSENMPYTPVAESDQKAAMEALAKYAFSPEAFATPDDLYNYLQQQRRGFNHFSSNEDPRIHNRILTMQKACLDQLLHRNVMLRIVDSEVYGNTYTLDEVMTDLTNAIFQADLRTNVTSTRQNLQVEYTKRLTKILGEKSKHDHVSKSMALYELNRIRKNMRSATSPSTLTKAHRQHIIKMIDDALEA
;
A
#
# COMPACT_ATOMS: atom_id res chain seq x y z
N MET A 1 11.46 20.06 31.35
CA MET A 1 11.11 20.32 32.78
C MET A 1 10.03 21.39 32.81
N ASN A 2 8.83 21.07 33.29
CA ASN A 2 7.78 22.07 33.52
C ASN A 2 8.23 22.97 34.69
N PRO A 3 8.40 24.29 34.50
CA PRO A 3 8.91 25.18 35.54
C PRO A 3 7.91 25.41 36.69
N ARG A 4 6.65 24.98 36.55
CA ARG A 4 5.60 25.08 37.59
C ARG A 4 5.45 23.80 38.41
N THR A 5 5.67 22.62 37.83
CA THR A 5 5.44 21.32 38.51
C THR A 5 6.70 20.50 38.73
N GLY A 6 7.83 20.88 38.14
CA GLY A 6 9.09 20.12 38.21
C GLY A 6 9.08 18.81 37.41
N GLN A 7 7.96 18.44 36.77
CA GLN A 7 7.86 17.24 35.96
C GLN A 7 8.75 17.34 34.71
N ILE A 8 9.51 16.28 34.46
CA ILE A 8 10.29 16.09 33.24
C ILE A 8 9.57 15.01 32.45
N LEU A 9 8.90 15.39 31.36
CA LEU A 9 8.62 14.44 30.29
C LEU A 9 9.95 14.21 29.59
N GLY A 10 10.60 13.10 29.92
CA GLY A 10 11.81 12.64 29.26
C GLY A 10 11.43 11.68 28.16
N ALA A 11 11.74 12.03 26.93
CA ALA A 11 11.62 11.14 25.79
C ALA A 11 12.84 11.35 24.90
N ASP A 12 13.52 10.26 24.59
CA ASP A 12 14.71 10.27 23.75
C ASP A 12 14.31 9.82 22.35
N ILE A 13 14.42 10.72 21.37
CA ILE A 13 14.26 10.39 19.95
C ILE A 13 15.64 10.13 19.38
N MET A 14 15.95 8.87 19.07
CA MET A 14 17.22 8.49 18.45
C MET A 14 17.07 8.49 16.93
N LEU A 15 17.78 9.41 16.26
CA LEU A 15 17.90 9.40 14.81
C LEU A 15 19.16 8.64 14.41
N GLU A 16 18.99 7.45 13.84
CA GLU A 16 20.13 6.72 13.28
C GLU A 16 20.53 7.30 11.92
N PHE A 17 21.83 7.55 11.74
CA PHE A 17 22.38 8.05 10.47
C PHE A 17 22.12 7.09 9.29
N THR A 18 21.93 5.81 9.57
CA THR A 18 21.51 4.76 8.62
C THR A 18 20.14 5.04 8.00
N ALA A 19 19.19 5.61 8.76
CA ALA A 19 17.87 5.98 8.26
C ALA A 19 17.93 7.07 7.17
N ILE A 20 19.03 7.83 7.11
CA ILE A 20 19.25 8.93 6.15
C ILE A 20 20.21 8.53 5.01
N THR A 21 21.12 7.57 5.24
CA THR A 21 22.23 7.27 4.30
C THR A 21 21.92 6.24 3.21
N GLY A 22 20.64 5.99 2.94
CA GLY A 22 20.18 5.20 1.81
C GLY A 22 20.69 3.78 1.71
N ARG A 23 20.88 3.12 2.87
CA ARG A 23 21.23 1.71 2.95
C ARG A 23 19.98 0.87 3.13
N LEU A 24 19.65 0.03 2.14
CA LEU A 24 18.63 -1.01 2.32
C LEU A 24 19.06 -1.97 3.44
N TRP A 25 18.34 -1.96 4.56
CA TRP A 25 18.74 -2.65 5.81
C TRP A 25 18.38 -4.14 5.86
N ARG A 26 17.79 -4.71 4.80
CA ARG A 26 17.39 -6.13 4.79
C ARG A 26 18.52 -7.00 4.26
N SER A 27 19.32 -7.54 5.19
CA SER A 27 20.33 -8.57 4.93
C SER A 27 19.73 -9.92 4.55
N GLU A 28 18.43 -10.12 4.71
CA GLU A 28 17.74 -11.36 4.38
C GLU A 28 16.61 -11.10 3.37
N VAL A 29 16.69 -11.83 2.25
CA VAL A 29 15.78 -11.84 1.09
C VAL A 29 15.83 -10.58 0.22
N PHE A 30 16.89 -10.52 -0.59
CA PHE A 30 17.09 -9.57 -1.69
C PHE A 30 15.94 -9.49 -2.72
N GLU A 31 14.97 -10.41 -2.70
CA GLU A 31 13.76 -10.41 -3.55
C GLU A 31 12.66 -9.46 -3.02
N LEU A 32 12.59 -9.27 -1.70
CA LEU A 32 11.58 -8.48 -0.98
C LEU A 32 12.09 -7.09 -0.57
N ALA A 33 13.30 -6.72 -1.01
CA ALA A 33 13.85 -5.41 -0.68
C ALA A 33 12.89 -4.30 -1.12
N ALA A 34 12.65 -3.35 -0.20
CA ALA A 34 11.72 -2.23 -0.36
C ALA A 34 10.26 -2.63 -0.64
N PHE A 35 9.81 -3.83 -0.25
CA PHE A 35 8.41 -4.23 -0.36
C PHE A 35 8.03 -5.11 0.83
N GLU A 36 7.01 -4.70 1.58
CA GLU A 36 6.57 -5.40 2.79
C GLU A 36 5.39 -6.32 2.49
N THR A 37 5.56 -7.59 2.82
CA THR A 37 4.56 -8.64 2.61
C THR A 37 3.72 -8.88 3.86
N ASP A 38 2.59 -9.57 3.71
CA ASP A 38 1.79 -9.98 4.86
C ASP A 38 2.55 -10.90 5.83
N ALA A 39 3.54 -11.66 5.32
CA ALA A 39 4.42 -12.46 6.17
C ALA A 39 5.33 -11.59 7.05
N ASP A 40 5.83 -10.48 6.50
CA ASP A 40 6.62 -9.51 7.27
C ASP A 40 5.76 -8.87 8.37
N TYR A 41 4.54 -8.42 8.02
CA TYR A 41 3.61 -7.87 9.00
C TYR A 41 3.17 -8.89 10.06
N ALA A 42 2.99 -10.16 9.69
CA ALA A 42 2.69 -11.23 10.63
C ALA A 42 3.87 -11.48 11.58
N ALA A 43 5.10 -11.55 11.06
CA ALA A 43 6.30 -11.71 11.89
C ALA A 43 6.48 -10.55 12.87
N MET A 44 6.20 -9.32 12.44
CA MET A 44 6.23 -8.14 13.31
C MET A 44 5.13 -8.20 14.38
N ALA A 45 3.93 -8.65 14.04
CA ALA A 45 2.84 -8.81 15.02
C ALA A 45 3.13 -9.93 16.04
N GLU A 46 3.81 -11.00 15.63
CA GLU A 46 4.22 -12.11 16.52
C GLU A 46 5.28 -11.69 17.55
N MET A 47 6.01 -10.60 17.32
CA MET A 47 6.92 -10.02 18.32
C MET A 47 6.18 -9.47 19.55
N GLY A 48 4.84 -9.36 19.49
CA GLY A 48 3.97 -9.15 20.66
C GLY A 48 4.04 -7.75 21.28
N ASP A 49 4.75 -6.82 20.64
CA ASP A 49 4.86 -5.45 21.12
C ASP A 49 3.79 -4.57 20.45
N HIS A 50 2.69 -4.32 21.18
CA HIS A 50 1.63 -3.40 20.77
C HIS A 50 2.10 -1.93 20.70
N HIS A 51 3.33 -1.64 21.12
CA HIS A 51 3.97 -0.32 21.01
C HIS A 51 4.96 -0.23 19.83
N LEU A 52 5.01 -1.23 18.95
CA LEU A 52 5.89 -1.21 17.80
C LEU A 52 5.48 -0.10 16.81
N CYS A 53 6.26 0.97 16.78
CA CYS A 53 6.19 1.99 15.74
C CYS A 53 7.18 1.66 14.61
N THR A 54 6.69 1.70 13.37
CA THR A 54 7.49 1.43 12.16
C THR A 54 7.51 2.62 11.19
N ALA A 55 7.07 3.79 11.65
CA ALA A 55 7.10 5.05 10.89
C ALA A 55 8.49 5.33 10.30
N GLY A 56 9.56 5.08 11.07
CA GLY A 56 10.94 5.25 10.60
C GLY A 56 11.29 4.38 9.39
N ASN A 57 10.85 3.11 9.38
CA ASN A 57 11.08 2.20 8.24
C ASN A 57 10.28 2.64 7.00
N HIS A 58 9.03 3.03 7.21
CA HIS A 58 8.16 3.56 6.17
C HIS A 58 8.74 4.84 5.55
N LEU A 59 9.08 5.83 6.37
CA LEU A 59 9.69 7.09 5.92
C LEU A 59 11.04 6.86 5.25
N HIS A 60 11.84 5.89 5.71
CA HIS A 60 13.08 5.52 5.04
C HIS A 60 12.83 5.00 3.61
N HIS A 61 11.84 4.13 3.43
CA HIS A 61 11.48 3.63 2.11
C HIS A 61 11.02 4.77 1.18
N SER A 62 10.11 5.61 1.66
CA SER A 62 9.60 6.75 0.88
C SER A 62 10.68 7.81 0.60
N LEU A 63 11.61 8.03 1.54
CA LEU A 63 12.82 8.84 1.34
C LEU A 63 13.67 8.29 0.20
N MET A 64 13.94 6.98 0.21
CA MET A 64 14.72 6.34 -0.84
C MET A 64 14.04 6.46 -2.20
N PHE A 65 12.73 6.23 -2.25
CA PHE A 65 11.95 6.42 -3.46
C PHE A 65 12.09 7.85 -3.99
N GLY A 66 11.92 8.86 -3.12
CA GLY A 66 12.02 10.26 -3.47
C GLY A 66 13.41 10.63 -4.00
N LEU A 67 14.47 10.22 -3.31
CA LEU A 67 15.85 10.50 -3.73
C LEU A 67 16.21 9.82 -5.07
N HIS A 68 15.82 8.57 -5.27
CA HIS A 68 16.02 7.87 -6.54
C HIS A 68 15.26 8.55 -7.68
N SER A 69 14.02 8.99 -7.43
CA SER A 69 13.20 9.71 -8.40
C SER A 69 13.79 11.09 -8.74
N MET A 70 14.21 11.86 -7.74
CA MET A 70 14.88 13.15 -7.90
C MET A 70 16.12 13.04 -8.76
N ARG A 71 17.00 12.08 -8.44
CA ARG A 71 18.22 11.82 -9.22
C ARG A 71 17.90 11.39 -10.65
N ALA A 72 16.91 10.52 -10.84
CA ALA A 72 16.49 10.07 -12.15
C ALA A 72 15.97 11.22 -13.04
N MET A 73 15.27 12.18 -12.43
CA MET A 73 14.65 13.33 -13.12
C MET A 73 15.51 14.60 -13.13
N ASN A 74 16.76 14.55 -12.64
CA ASN A 74 17.67 15.70 -12.54
C ASN A 74 17.13 16.86 -11.69
N VAL A 75 16.39 16.54 -10.63
CA VAL A 75 16.01 17.53 -9.62
C VAL A 75 17.28 18.05 -8.94
N ASP A 76 17.32 19.35 -8.64
CA ASP A 76 18.51 19.99 -8.08
C ASP A 76 18.78 19.59 -6.62
N GLN A 77 20.02 19.82 -6.17
CA GLN A 77 20.44 19.48 -4.81
C GLN A 77 19.73 20.32 -3.73
N ALA A 78 19.18 21.48 -4.07
CA ALA A 78 18.47 22.31 -3.09
C ALA A 78 17.11 21.68 -2.75
N ALA A 79 16.39 21.19 -3.76
CA ALA A 79 15.17 20.42 -3.59
C ALA A 79 15.42 19.09 -2.86
N GLU A 80 16.52 18.39 -3.16
CA GLU A 80 16.91 17.16 -2.42
C GLU A 80 17.09 17.43 -0.91
N LYS A 81 17.81 18.50 -0.56
CA LYS A 81 18.03 18.91 0.84
C LYS A 81 16.72 19.29 1.54
N GLU A 82 15.85 20.01 0.84
CA GLU A 82 14.54 20.39 1.39
C GLU A 82 13.65 19.16 1.58
N PHE A 83 13.67 18.20 0.66
CA PHE A 83 12.94 16.94 0.80
C PHE A 83 13.41 16.14 2.03
N VAL A 84 14.72 15.93 2.19
CA VAL A 84 15.29 15.27 3.38
C VAL A 84 14.88 15.99 4.67
N LYS A 85 14.90 17.33 4.66
CA LYS A 85 14.50 18.14 5.81
C LYS A 85 13.01 17.95 6.14
N GLN A 86 12.12 17.93 5.15
CA GLN A 86 10.69 17.68 5.37
C GLN A 86 10.44 16.26 5.92
N THR A 87 11.14 15.24 5.41
CA THR A 87 11.08 13.88 5.96
C THR A 87 11.51 13.86 7.44
N LEU A 88 12.59 14.57 7.79
CA LEU A 88 13.04 14.67 9.18
C LEU A 88 12.05 15.42 10.07
N TYR A 89 11.44 16.50 9.57
CA TYR A 89 10.38 17.21 10.30
C TYR A 89 9.20 16.29 10.57
N ARG A 90 8.73 15.56 9.56
CA ARG A 90 7.61 14.62 9.70
C ARG A 90 7.91 13.53 10.72
N LEU A 91 9.11 12.94 10.69
CA LEU A 91 9.54 11.93 11.66
C LEU A 91 9.60 12.50 13.08
N VAL A 92 10.24 13.65 13.28
CA VAL A 92 10.35 14.27 14.61
C VAL A 92 8.96 14.64 15.14
N LEU A 93 8.07 15.18 14.31
CA LEU A 93 6.69 15.47 14.69
C LEU A 93 5.93 14.21 15.14
N HIS A 94 6.07 13.11 14.40
CA HIS A 94 5.46 11.81 14.73
C HIS A 94 5.92 11.30 16.09
N GLU A 95 7.24 11.23 16.30
CA GLU A 95 7.81 10.73 17.55
C GLU A 95 7.45 11.64 18.73
N VAL A 96 7.51 12.97 18.56
CA VAL A 96 7.04 13.92 19.57
C VAL A 96 5.56 13.70 19.88
N GLY A 97 4.72 13.40 18.88
CA GLY A 97 3.32 13.02 19.08
C GLY A 97 3.17 11.84 20.04
N HIS A 98 3.96 10.77 19.87
CA HIS A 98 4.00 9.67 20.84
C HIS A 98 4.43 10.12 22.24
N THR A 99 5.43 11.00 22.36
CA THR A 99 5.85 11.54 23.67
C THR A 99 4.73 12.31 24.38
N LEU A 100 3.81 12.89 23.62
CA LEU A 100 2.62 13.61 24.10
C LEU A 100 1.41 12.67 24.30
N GLY A 101 1.55 11.38 24.04
CA GLY A 101 0.52 10.37 24.25
C GLY A 101 -0.42 10.16 23.05
N LEU A 102 -0.07 10.67 21.86
CA LEU A 102 -0.85 10.39 20.66
C LEU A 102 -0.55 8.96 20.17
N MET A 103 -1.62 8.24 19.84
CA MET A 103 -1.54 6.95 19.15
C MET A 103 -1.42 7.17 17.65
N HIS A 104 -1.04 6.13 16.91
CA HIS A 104 -1.14 6.19 15.47
C HIS A 104 -2.59 6.46 15.00
N ASN A 105 -2.71 7.12 13.86
CA ASN A 105 -3.98 7.36 13.19
C ASN A 105 -3.75 7.26 11.67
N MET A 106 -4.26 6.19 11.09
CA MET A 106 -4.08 5.75 9.70
C MET A 106 -5.23 6.19 8.80
N ARG A 107 -6.11 7.07 9.30
CA ARG A 107 -7.21 7.67 8.53
C ARG A 107 -6.90 9.08 8.03
N ALA A 108 -5.70 9.56 8.27
CA ALA A 108 -5.33 10.95 8.12
C ALA A 108 -5.09 11.37 6.66
N SER A 109 -4.78 10.40 5.79
CA SER A 109 -4.34 10.59 4.41
C SER A 109 -5.46 11.03 3.48
N THR A 110 -6.71 10.88 3.93
CA THR A 110 -7.94 11.23 3.20
C THR A 110 -8.32 12.72 3.26
N MET A 111 -7.58 13.54 4.01
CA MET A 111 -7.93 14.95 4.25
C MET A 111 -7.93 15.80 2.98
N GLN A 112 -7.05 15.51 2.02
CA GLN A 112 -6.81 16.35 0.86
C GLN A 112 -7.28 15.69 -0.43
N SER A 113 -7.77 16.49 -1.38
CA SER A 113 -8.08 15.98 -2.72
C SER A 113 -6.83 15.82 -3.59
N MET A 114 -6.97 15.06 -4.68
CA MET A 114 -5.94 14.95 -5.74
C MET A 114 -5.49 16.30 -6.30
N GLU A 115 -6.37 17.30 -6.37
CA GLU A 115 -6.03 18.65 -6.82
C GLU A 115 -5.30 19.44 -5.72
N ASN A 116 -5.78 19.33 -4.47
CA ASN A 116 -5.22 20.08 -3.36
C ASN A 116 -3.77 19.70 -3.07
N VAL A 117 -3.42 18.41 -3.10
CA VAL A 117 -2.04 17.96 -2.83
C VAL A 117 -1.02 18.53 -3.82
N LYS A 118 -1.45 19.01 -4.98
CA LYS A 118 -0.61 19.68 -6.00
C LYS A 118 -0.57 21.20 -5.84
N ASN A 119 -1.40 21.77 -4.98
CA ASN A 119 -1.49 23.20 -4.74
C ASN A 119 -0.72 23.62 -3.49
N LYS A 120 0.43 24.28 -3.71
CA LYS A 120 1.28 24.75 -2.60
C LYS A 120 0.57 25.61 -1.57
N ALA A 121 -0.29 26.53 -1.99
CA ALA A 121 -0.90 27.49 -1.09
C ALA A 121 -1.85 26.76 -0.11
N ILE A 122 -2.63 25.82 -0.63
CA ILE A 122 -3.54 24.98 0.17
C ILE A 122 -2.72 24.13 1.12
N ILE A 123 -1.70 23.42 0.64
CA ILE A 123 -0.90 22.51 1.49
C ILE A 123 -0.05 23.26 2.52
N ASP A 124 0.45 24.46 2.22
CA ASP A 124 1.15 25.29 3.21
C ASP A 124 0.18 25.77 4.33
N GLU A 125 -1.09 26.02 4.01
CA GLU A 125 -2.12 26.46 4.96
C GLU A 125 -2.71 25.29 5.77
N GLU A 126 -3.09 24.21 5.12
CA GLU A 126 -3.90 23.12 5.71
C GLU A 126 -3.07 21.89 6.12
N GLY A 127 -1.96 21.61 5.43
CA GLY A 127 -1.22 20.35 5.54
C GLY A 127 -1.73 19.26 4.59
N LEU A 128 -1.01 18.13 4.53
CA LEU A 128 -1.33 16.96 3.72
C LEU A 128 -2.24 15.98 4.46
N CYS A 129 -1.92 15.69 5.72
CA CYS A 129 -2.65 14.74 6.55
C CYS A 129 -3.30 15.44 7.74
N ASN A 130 -4.41 14.89 8.24
CA ASN A 130 -5.08 15.48 9.40
C ASN A 130 -4.29 15.33 10.71
N THR A 131 -3.31 14.42 10.75
CA THR A 131 -2.37 14.22 11.87
C THR A 131 -1.00 13.74 11.40
N VAL A 132 0.02 14.08 12.18
CA VAL A 132 1.37 13.53 12.03
C VAL A 132 1.51 12.09 12.55
N MET A 133 0.44 11.45 13.01
CA MET A 133 0.48 10.10 13.56
C MET A 133 0.26 8.99 12.51
N GLU A 134 0.15 9.35 11.23
CA GLU A 134 0.02 8.42 10.10
C GLU A 134 1.35 8.03 9.44
N TYR A 135 1.31 6.95 8.64
CA TYR A 135 2.35 6.54 7.68
C TYR A 135 1.92 6.81 6.21
N PRO A 136 1.90 8.08 5.75
CA PRO A 136 1.33 8.44 4.45
C PRO A 136 2.30 8.20 3.29
N SER A 137 1.76 8.05 2.08
CA SER A 137 2.58 8.12 0.88
C SER A 137 3.33 9.45 0.78
N ILE A 138 4.51 9.45 0.18
CA ILE A 138 5.20 10.69 -0.19
C ILE A 138 4.38 11.46 -1.22
N ASN A 139 4.11 12.75 -0.97
CA ASN A 139 3.49 13.64 -1.95
C ASN A 139 4.50 14.09 -3.03
N TYR A 140 4.89 13.16 -3.91
CA TYR A 140 5.81 13.44 -5.00
C TYR A 140 5.03 13.51 -6.32
N PRO A 141 4.86 14.71 -6.90
CA PRO A 141 4.02 14.90 -8.07
C PRO A 141 4.64 14.27 -9.32
N LEU A 142 3.78 13.78 -10.22
CA LEU A 142 4.21 13.26 -11.52
C LEU A 142 4.90 14.34 -12.36
N ASN A 143 4.44 15.59 -12.23
CA ASN A 143 5.03 16.75 -12.87
C ASN A 143 6.00 17.45 -11.90
N PRO A 144 7.32 17.48 -12.17
CA PRO A 144 8.29 18.13 -11.28
C PRO A 144 8.10 19.65 -11.16
N ASP A 145 7.35 20.29 -12.07
CA ASP A 145 7.04 21.72 -11.99
C ASP A 145 5.94 22.03 -10.95
N GLU A 146 5.17 21.03 -10.52
CA GLU A 146 4.20 21.16 -9.43
C GLU A 146 4.95 21.25 -8.11
N LYS A 147 5.13 22.47 -7.61
CA LYS A 147 5.78 22.71 -6.33
C LYS A 147 4.75 22.57 -5.23
N THR A 148 4.92 21.61 -4.33
CA THR A 148 4.07 21.38 -3.15
C THR A 148 4.96 20.89 -1.99
N LEU A 149 4.38 20.59 -0.82
CA LEU A 149 5.12 19.89 0.23
C LEU A 149 5.14 18.39 -0.07
N TRP A 150 6.28 17.74 0.18
CA TRP A 150 6.40 16.28 0.09
C TRP A 150 5.84 15.58 1.34
N TYR A 151 5.91 16.28 2.48
CA TYR A 151 5.43 15.81 3.78
C TYR A 151 4.94 16.98 4.65
N ASP A 152 4.10 16.67 5.64
CA ASP A 152 3.73 17.64 6.67
C ASP A 152 4.95 18.14 7.43
N VAL A 153 5.03 19.45 7.61
CA VAL A 153 6.06 20.14 8.38
C VAL A 153 5.52 20.76 9.67
N LYS A 154 4.25 20.48 9.99
CA LYS A 154 3.53 20.98 11.17
C LYS A 154 2.44 19.97 11.58
N PRO A 155 1.96 20.00 12.84
CA PRO A 155 0.82 19.20 13.26
C PRO A 155 -0.45 19.52 12.46
N GLY A 156 -1.28 18.51 12.26
CA GLY A 156 -2.56 18.64 11.57
C GLY A 156 -3.73 19.01 12.52
N PRO A 157 -4.94 19.24 11.97
CA PRO A 157 -6.12 19.56 12.76
C PRO A 157 -6.47 18.53 13.84
N TYR A 158 -6.31 17.23 13.57
CA TYR A 158 -6.54 16.17 14.56
C TYR A 158 -5.54 16.26 15.72
N ASP A 159 -4.26 16.51 15.44
CA ASP A 159 -3.23 16.67 16.48
C ASP A 159 -3.60 17.81 17.43
N HIS A 160 -4.00 18.95 16.87
CA HIS A 160 -4.41 20.11 17.67
C HIS A 160 -5.63 19.81 18.53
N TRP A 161 -6.64 19.13 17.99
CA TRP A 161 -7.83 18.74 18.73
C TRP A 161 -7.54 17.74 19.85
N ALA A 162 -6.74 16.71 19.58
CA ALA A 162 -6.36 15.71 20.58
C ALA A 162 -5.54 16.34 21.72
N ILE A 163 -4.60 17.24 21.39
CA ILE A 163 -3.82 17.98 22.39
C ILE A 163 -4.69 18.98 23.15
N GLU A 164 -5.65 19.66 22.50
CA GLU A 164 -6.62 20.52 23.18
C GLU A 164 -7.40 19.71 24.22
N TYR A 165 -7.94 18.55 23.85
CA TYR A 165 -8.66 17.69 24.78
C TYR A 165 -7.78 17.26 25.97
N ALA A 166 -6.55 16.80 25.71
CA ALA A 166 -5.70 16.20 26.74
C ALA A 166 -4.95 17.21 27.64
N TYR A 167 -4.63 18.41 27.13
CA TYR A 167 -3.70 19.34 27.79
C TYR A 167 -4.23 20.76 27.99
N SER A 168 -5.41 21.11 27.47
CA SER A 168 -5.97 22.44 27.74
C SER A 168 -6.30 22.62 29.23
N PRO A 169 -6.17 23.83 29.79
CA PRO A 169 -6.45 24.07 31.20
C PRO A 169 -7.88 23.69 31.59
N ALA A 170 -8.01 22.86 32.63
CA ALA A 170 -9.30 22.48 33.20
C ALA A 170 -9.96 23.66 33.93
N LEU A 171 -11.30 23.67 33.94
CA LEU A 171 -12.10 24.58 34.77
C LEU A 171 -12.17 24.07 36.21
N ALA A 172 -12.26 25.00 37.15
CA ALA A 172 -12.34 24.66 38.58
C ALA A 172 -13.70 24.06 38.98
N ASP A 173 -14.77 24.44 38.27
CA ASP A 173 -16.11 23.91 38.51
C ASP A 173 -16.30 22.57 37.75
N PRO A 174 -16.61 21.45 38.43
CA PRO A 174 -16.71 20.14 37.79
C PRO A 174 -17.78 20.05 36.70
N ALA A 175 -18.92 20.73 36.86
CA ALA A 175 -20.00 20.68 35.86
C ALA A 175 -19.64 21.49 34.61
N ALA A 176 -19.00 22.65 34.80
CA ALA A 176 -18.47 23.44 33.71
C ALA A 176 -17.33 22.71 32.97
N GLU A 177 -16.46 22.00 33.70
CA GLU A 177 -15.38 21.20 33.11
C GLU A 177 -15.93 20.04 32.26
N GLU A 178 -16.92 19.31 32.78
CA GLU A 178 -17.59 18.26 32.01
C GLU A 178 -18.21 18.83 30.72
N ALA A 179 -18.95 19.94 30.82
CA ALA A 179 -19.54 20.59 29.65
C ALA A 179 -18.47 21.06 28.64
N ARG A 180 -17.31 21.53 29.12
CA ARG A 180 -16.18 21.93 28.27
C ARG A 180 -15.58 20.73 27.54
N LEU A 181 -15.32 19.63 28.23
CA LEU A 181 -14.77 18.40 27.63
C LEU A 181 -15.75 17.80 26.62
N GLN A 182 -17.04 17.73 26.94
CA GLN A 182 -18.07 17.27 26.00
C GLN A 182 -18.13 18.14 24.75
N LYS A 183 -17.98 19.47 24.88
CA LYS A 183 -17.90 20.36 23.73
C LYS A 183 -16.69 20.04 22.84
N ILE A 184 -15.52 19.78 23.42
CA ILE A 184 -14.34 19.39 22.64
C ILE A 184 -14.58 18.04 21.95
N LEU A 185 -15.08 17.04 22.68
CA LEU A 185 -15.31 15.69 22.16
C LEU A 185 -16.38 15.63 21.06
N SER A 186 -17.39 16.50 21.13
CA SER A 186 -18.49 16.53 20.15
C SER A 186 -18.02 16.79 18.70
N ARG A 187 -16.78 17.27 18.53
CA ARG A 187 -16.11 17.51 17.25
C ARG A 187 -15.57 16.24 16.59
N SER A 188 -15.62 15.08 17.24
CA SER A 188 -14.99 13.83 16.77
C SER A 188 -15.50 13.32 15.42
N ASN A 189 -16.62 13.85 14.91
CA ASN A 189 -17.17 13.55 13.58
C ASN A 189 -16.93 14.68 12.55
N GLU A 190 -16.12 15.69 12.87
CA GLU A 190 -15.65 16.66 11.88
C GLU A 190 -14.76 15.94 10.85
N PRO A 191 -14.90 16.19 9.53
CA PRO A 191 -14.14 15.49 8.49
C PRO A 191 -12.61 15.55 8.66
N ASN A 192 -12.09 16.64 9.22
CA ASN A 192 -10.65 16.83 9.45
C ASN A 192 -10.17 16.26 10.79
N LEU A 193 -11.04 15.59 11.56
CA LEU A 193 -10.72 14.98 12.86
C LEU A 193 -10.97 13.46 12.87
N MET A 194 -11.08 12.86 11.69
CA MET A 194 -11.32 11.43 11.54
C MET A 194 -10.17 10.59 12.11
N PHE A 195 -10.52 9.46 12.70
CA PHE A 195 -9.61 8.58 13.43
C PHE A 195 -9.80 7.11 13.07
N GLY A 196 -8.69 6.40 12.86
CA GLY A 196 -8.60 4.95 12.83
C GLY A 196 -7.17 4.52 13.15
N ASN A 197 -6.97 3.64 14.13
CA ASN A 197 -5.62 3.24 14.56
C ASN A 197 -5.26 1.83 14.05
N ASP A 198 -4.16 1.27 14.56
CA ASP A 198 -3.64 -0.06 14.19
C ASP A 198 -4.66 -1.20 14.32
N ALA A 199 -5.76 -1.03 15.08
CA ALA A 199 -6.80 -2.05 15.21
C ALA A 199 -7.75 -2.09 13.99
N ASP A 200 -7.93 -0.95 13.32
CA ASP A 200 -8.81 -0.80 12.15
C ASP A 200 -8.03 -0.91 10.83
N ASP A 201 -6.72 -0.71 10.90
CA ASP A 201 -5.75 -0.67 9.81
C ASP A 201 -5.80 -1.89 8.85
N MET A 202 -5.85 -1.59 7.54
CA MET A 202 -5.91 -2.56 6.44
C MET A 202 -4.55 -2.94 5.81
N ARG A 203 -3.41 -2.65 6.46
CA ARG A 203 -2.04 -2.89 5.96
C ARG A 203 -1.74 -4.34 5.67
N SER A 204 -2.45 -5.29 6.28
CA SER A 204 -2.31 -6.73 6.02
C SER A 204 -3.57 -7.30 5.40
N SER A 205 -3.43 -8.29 4.52
CA SER A 205 -4.61 -8.86 3.85
C SER A 205 -5.62 -9.48 4.81
N GLY A 206 -6.90 -9.22 4.57
CA GLY A 206 -8.00 -9.77 5.35
C GLY A 206 -8.21 -9.18 6.74
N LYS A 207 -7.44 -8.15 7.11
CA LYS A 207 -7.63 -7.32 8.31
C LYS A 207 -8.29 -5.99 7.97
N GLY A 208 -8.94 -5.39 8.96
CA GLY A 208 -9.71 -4.17 8.80
C GLY A 208 -10.87 -4.32 7.81
N ILE A 209 -11.71 -3.30 7.74
CA ILE A 209 -12.78 -3.22 6.74
C ILE A 209 -12.84 -1.84 6.07
N ASP A 210 -12.39 -0.79 6.75
CA ASP A 210 -12.42 0.58 6.26
C ASP A 210 -11.16 0.89 5.44
N PRO A 211 -11.26 1.07 4.11
CA PRO A 211 -10.11 1.31 3.27
C PRO A 211 -9.45 2.67 3.52
N ASP A 212 -10.13 3.59 4.19
CA ASP A 212 -9.57 4.88 4.59
C ASP A 212 -8.57 4.71 5.75
N VAL A 213 -8.58 3.57 6.46
CA VAL A 213 -7.64 3.30 7.56
C VAL A 213 -6.51 2.41 7.05
N ASN A 214 -5.47 3.02 6.51
CA ASN A 214 -4.43 2.31 5.80
C ASN A 214 -3.10 3.09 5.80
N ILE A 215 -2.07 2.51 5.19
CA ILE A 215 -0.72 3.10 5.12
C ILE A 215 -0.25 3.15 3.67
N TYR A 216 0.72 4.02 3.36
CA TYR A 216 1.26 4.24 2.01
C TYR A 216 0.25 4.85 1.00
N ASP A 217 -0.91 5.34 1.46
CA ASP A 217 -1.86 6.09 0.64
C ASP A 217 -1.81 7.59 0.93
N LEU A 218 -2.44 8.35 0.05
CA LEU A 218 -2.65 9.79 0.13
C LEU A 218 -3.87 10.15 -0.72
N THR A 219 -4.58 11.18 -0.27
CA THR A 219 -5.78 11.77 -0.85
C THR A 219 -7.10 11.05 -0.57
N ASP A 220 -8.21 11.75 -0.81
CA ASP A 220 -9.58 11.24 -0.81
C ASP A 220 -9.89 10.28 -1.99
N ASP A 221 -9.00 10.18 -2.97
CA ASP A 221 -9.06 9.20 -4.07
C ASP A 221 -7.76 8.35 -4.09
N PRO A 222 -7.64 7.37 -3.18
CA PRO A 222 -6.42 6.58 -3.03
C PRO A 222 -6.11 5.73 -4.27
N VAL A 223 -7.11 5.41 -5.12
CA VAL A 223 -6.90 4.67 -6.37
C VAL A 223 -6.28 5.56 -7.43
N ALA A 224 -6.78 6.79 -7.60
CA ALA A 224 -6.20 7.75 -8.52
C ALA A 224 -4.78 8.12 -8.09
N TYR A 225 -4.55 8.36 -6.80
CA TYR A 225 -3.23 8.65 -6.29
C TYR A 225 -2.27 7.49 -6.53
N ALA A 226 -2.63 6.27 -6.13
CA ALA A 226 -1.83 5.07 -6.37
C ALA A 226 -1.54 4.82 -7.86
N SER A 227 -2.50 5.14 -8.73
CA SER A 227 -2.34 5.06 -10.19
C SER A 227 -1.30 6.06 -10.70
N GLU A 228 -1.35 7.32 -10.26
CA GLU A 228 -0.35 8.34 -10.61
C GLU A 228 1.05 7.94 -10.14
N ARG A 229 1.14 7.29 -8.97
CA ARG A 229 2.40 6.77 -8.42
C ARG A 229 2.97 5.62 -9.26
N CYS A 230 2.14 4.69 -9.72
CA CYS A 230 2.55 3.67 -10.69
C CYS A 230 3.08 4.32 -11.99
N GLU A 231 2.41 5.36 -12.48
CA GLU A 231 2.87 6.10 -13.67
C GLU A 231 4.17 6.88 -13.43
N LEU A 232 4.37 7.42 -12.23
CA LEU A 232 5.64 8.04 -11.84
C LEU A 232 6.78 7.02 -11.88
N VAL A 233 6.57 5.81 -11.34
CA VAL A 233 7.57 4.73 -11.44
C VAL A 233 7.86 4.40 -12.90
N ASN A 234 6.82 4.26 -13.75
CA ASN A 234 6.99 3.99 -15.18
C ASN A 234 7.76 5.11 -15.91
N LYS A 235 7.59 6.36 -15.49
CA LYS A 235 8.30 7.53 -16.02
C LYS A 235 9.76 7.60 -15.55
N VAL A 236 10.03 7.19 -14.31
CA VAL A 236 11.35 7.23 -13.70
C VAL A 236 12.23 6.05 -14.15
N MET A 237 11.64 4.85 -14.27
CA MET A 237 12.35 3.59 -14.54
C MET A 237 13.30 3.64 -15.75
N PRO A 238 12.94 4.24 -16.91
CA PRO A 238 13.85 4.29 -18.06
C PRO A 238 15.13 5.09 -17.82
N ASN A 239 15.11 6.03 -16.87
CA ASN A 239 16.20 6.98 -16.65
C ASN A 239 17.24 6.45 -15.65
N ILE A 240 16.93 5.45 -14.82
CA ILE A 240 17.83 5.06 -13.71
C ILE A 240 19.16 4.48 -14.20
N LYS A 241 19.17 3.76 -15.33
CA LYS A 241 20.39 3.16 -15.87
C LYS A 241 21.47 4.22 -16.10
N ASP A 242 21.14 5.24 -16.89
CA ASP A 242 22.07 6.30 -17.27
C ASP A 242 22.49 7.18 -16.08
N LYS A 243 21.70 7.17 -15.00
CA LYS A 243 21.93 7.98 -13.80
C LYS A 243 22.80 7.31 -12.77
N TYR A 244 22.91 5.98 -12.79
CA TYR A 244 23.64 5.21 -11.77
C TYR A 244 24.84 4.44 -12.32
N ILE A 245 25.02 4.34 -13.63
CA ILE A 245 26.24 3.79 -14.23
C ILE A 245 27.30 4.89 -14.28
N GLU A 246 28.33 4.76 -13.45
CA GLU A 246 29.44 5.70 -13.33
C GLU A 246 30.79 4.96 -13.24
N ASP A 247 31.84 5.57 -13.79
CA ASP A 247 33.20 5.02 -13.73
C ASP A 247 33.68 4.83 -12.28
N GLY A 248 34.27 3.67 -12.00
CA GLY A 248 34.80 3.34 -10.68
C GLY A 248 33.76 2.95 -9.62
N LYS A 249 32.47 2.85 -9.97
CA LYS A 249 31.39 2.38 -9.07
C LYS A 249 30.84 1.02 -9.51
N SER A 250 30.26 0.28 -8.55
CA SER A 250 29.55 -0.97 -8.83
C SER A 250 28.11 -0.68 -9.27
N TYR A 251 27.45 -1.65 -9.92
CA TYR A 251 26.03 -1.55 -10.30
C TYR A 251 25.05 -1.69 -9.11
N HIS A 252 25.56 -1.81 -7.88
CA HIS A 252 24.71 -2.07 -6.71
C HIS A 252 23.71 -0.94 -6.44
N GLU A 253 24.10 0.31 -6.67
CA GLU A 253 23.20 1.45 -6.48
C GLU A 253 22.09 1.50 -7.54
N LEU A 254 22.39 1.10 -8.79
CA LEU A 254 21.38 0.91 -9.83
C LEU A 254 20.39 -0.19 -9.43
N ARG A 255 20.91 -1.30 -8.91
CA ARG A 255 20.08 -2.37 -8.34
C ARG A 255 19.18 -1.81 -7.24
N ASN A 256 19.73 -1.10 -6.26
CA ASN A 256 18.94 -0.52 -5.16
C ASN A 256 17.83 0.40 -5.68
N ALA A 257 18.13 1.27 -6.64
CA ALA A 257 17.14 2.14 -7.27
C ALA A 257 15.99 1.33 -7.92
N TYR A 258 16.31 0.30 -8.69
CA TYR A 258 15.30 -0.59 -9.28
C TYR A 258 14.40 -1.23 -8.22
N PHE A 259 15.00 -1.79 -7.16
CA PHE A 259 14.25 -2.42 -6.09
C PHE A 259 13.35 -1.42 -5.36
N VAL A 260 13.84 -0.23 -5.02
CA VAL A 260 13.01 0.80 -4.38
C VAL A 260 11.84 1.22 -5.26
N LEU A 261 12.08 1.47 -6.55
CA LEU A 261 11.02 1.91 -7.47
C LEU A 261 9.93 0.85 -7.68
N THR A 262 10.30 -0.40 -7.93
CA THR A 262 9.28 -1.46 -8.07
C THR A 262 8.63 -1.79 -6.73
N GLY A 263 9.33 -1.59 -5.61
CA GLY A 263 8.80 -1.81 -4.27
C GLY A 263 7.67 -0.83 -3.96
N GLU A 264 7.89 0.44 -4.28
CA GLU A 264 6.85 1.46 -4.26
C GLU A 264 5.69 1.10 -5.19
N TYR A 265 5.96 0.70 -6.44
CA TYR A 265 4.90 0.23 -7.36
C TYR A 265 4.06 -0.89 -6.74
N GLY A 266 4.73 -1.88 -6.10
CA GLY A 266 4.09 -2.96 -5.39
C GLY A 266 3.21 -2.50 -4.24
N ASN A 267 3.64 -1.50 -3.46
CA ASN A 267 2.82 -0.91 -2.39
C ASN A 267 1.56 -0.27 -2.96
N GLN A 268 1.69 0.50 -4.04
CA GLN A 268 0.57 1.24 -4.64
C GLN A 268 -0.52 0.33 -5.21
N ILE A 269 -0.15 -0.78 -5.86
CA ILE A 269 -1.16 -1.76 -6.30
C ILE A 269 -1.85 -2.47 -5.11
N ARG A 270 -1.23 -2.55 -3.92
CA ARG A 270 -1.91 -3.08 -2.72
C ARG A 270 -2.96 -2.11 -2.19
N ILE A 271 -2.73 -0.79 -2.27
CA ILE A 271 -3.72 0.22 -1.90
C ILE A 271 -5.01 0.04 -2.70
N MET A 272 -4.89 -0.15 -4.01
CA MET A 272 -6.05 -0.37 -4.90
C MET A 272 -6.90 -1.57 -4.44
N THR A 273 -6.28 -2.65 -3.94
CA THR A 273 -7.04 -3.82 -3.46
C THR A 273 -7.88 -3.56 -2.22
N ARG A 274 -7.64 -2.48 -1.46
CA ARG A 274 -8.37 -2.20 -0.23
C ARG A 274 -9.79 -1.72 -0.48
N GLN A 275 -10.01 -1.07 -1.63
CA GLN A 275 -11.32 -0.58 -2.05
C GLN A 275 -12.30 -1.72 -2.34
N ILE A 276 -11.84 -2.81 -2.96
CA ILE A 276 -12.71 -3.93 -3.35
C ILE A 276 -13.19 -4.68 -2.11
N GLY A 277 -14.51 -4.68 -1.90
CA GLY A 277 -15.15 -5.17 -0.69
C GLY A 277 -14.87 -4.34 0.56
N GLY A 278 -14.42 -3.09 0.42
CA GLY A 278 -14.23 -2.17 1.56
C GLY A 278 -15.55 -1.68 2.13
N VAL A 279 -15.55 -1.28 3.40
CA VAL A 279 -16.70 -0.77 4.15
C VAL A 279 -16.24 0.37 5.05
N HIS A 280 -16.62 1.60 4.71
CA HIS A 280 -16.34 2.77 5.52
C HIS A 280 -17.08 2.69 6.86
N LEU A 281 -16.39 3.11 7.91
CA LEU A 281 -16.91 3.16 9.27
C LEU A 281 -17.23 4.60 9.67
N ASP A 282 -18.45 4.83 10.13
CA ASP A 282 -18.82 6.04 10.86
C ASP A 282 -19.17 5.65 12.31
N ARG A 283 -18.49 6.29 13.26
CA ARG A 283 -18.63 6.02 14.71
C ARG A 283 -19.25 7.19 15.47
N ALA A 284 -19.84 8.14 14.75
CA ALA A 284 -20.53 9.25 15.37
C ALA A 284 -21.69 8.76 16.24
N TYR A 285 -21.86 9.38 17.39
CA TYR A 285 -22.97 9.09 18.27
C TYR A 285 -24.26 9.70 17.71
N PRO A 286 -25.45 9.15 18.02
CA PRO A 286 -26.71 9.64 17.48
C PRO A 286 -26.95 11.15 17.67
N GLU A 287 -26.49 11.73 18.78
CA GLU A 287 -26.59 13.16 19.08
C GLU A 287 -25.71 14.04 18.18
N GLN A 288 -24.66 13.49 17.59
CA GLN A 288 -23.80 14.17 16.62
C GLN A 288 -24.44 14.27 15.24
N LYS A 289 -25.55 13.53 15.01
CA LYS A 289 -26.38 13.60 13.79
C LYS A 289 -25.57 13.49 12.50
N SER A 290 -24.66 12.52 12.43
CA SER A 290 -23.92 12.24 11.20
C SER A 290 -24.90 11.98 10.05
N GLU A 291 -24.54 12.47 8.85
CA GLU A 291 -25.27 12.21 7.62
C GLU A 291 -24.90 10.83 7.03
N ASN A 292 -23.81 10.23 7.48
CA ASN A 292 -23.34 8.92 7.02
C ASN A 292 -23.99 7.78 7.81
N MET A 293 -24.14 6.63 7.16
CA MET A 293 -24.48 5.40 7.85
C MET A 293 -23.26 4.85 8.60
N PRO A 294 -23.43 4.21 9.78
CA PRO A 294 -22.32 3.62 10.53
C PRO A 294 -21.48 2.62 9.74
N TYR A 295 -22.10 1.93 8.79
CA TYR A 295 -21.45 1.06 7.82
C TYR A 295 -21.90 1.46 6.43
N THR A 296 -20.95 1.84 5.58
CA THR A 296 -21.21 2.19 4.19
C THR A 296 -20.23 1.44 3.31
N PRO A 297 -20.67 0.46 2.51
CA PRO A 297 -19.80 -0.17 1.51
C PRO A 297 -19.20 0.88 0.57
N VAL A 298 -17.95 0.68 0.16
CA VAL A 298 -17.31 1.50 -0.88
C VAL A 298 -18.21 1.50 -2.12
N ALA A 299 -18.38 2.66 -2.75
CA ALA A 299 -19.26 2.78 -3.91
C ALA A 299 -18.82 1.83 -5.05
N GLU A 300 -19.78 1.25 -5.77
CA GLU A 300 -19.49 0.31 -6.86
C GLU A 300 -18.58 0.93 -7.94
N SER A 301 -18.73 2.22 -8.22
CA SER A 301 -17.85 2.96 -9.14
C SER A 301 -16.39 2.89 -8.72
N ASP A 302 -16.12 3.04 -7.43
CA ASP A 302 -14.77 3.16 -6.90
C ASP A 302 -14.14 1.78 -6.78
N GLN A 303 -14.93 0.76 -6.42
CA GLN A 303 -14.47 -0.64 -6.48
C GLN A 303 -14.16 -1.10 -7.90
N LYS A 304 -14.99 -0.72 -8.89
CA LYS A 304 -14.74 -1.03 -10.31
C LYS A 304 -13.53 -0.26 -10.83
N ALA A 305 -13.38 1.02 -10.48
CA ALA A 305 -12.18 1.80 -10.81
C ALA A 305 -10.91 1.16 -10.23
N ALA A 306 -10.97 0.65 -9.00
CA ALA A 306 -9.88 -0.11 -8.40
C ALA A 306 -9.56 -1.41 -9.17
N MET A 307 -10.58 -2.17 -9.59
CA MET A 307 -10.39 -3.38 -10.39
C MET A 307 -9.77 -3.06 -11.76
N GLU A 308 -10.22 -2.00 -12.42
CA GLU A 308 -9.66 -1.54 -13.71
C GLU A 308 -8.20 -1.09 -13.56
N ALA A 309 -7.88 -0.35 -12.49
CA ALA A 309 -6.52 0.04 -12.17
C ALA A 309 -5.63 -1.18 -11.91
N LEU A 310 -6.10 -2.17 -11.15
CA LEU A 310 -5.39 -3.44 -10.93
C LEU A 310 -5.20 -4.22 -12.23
N ALA A 311 -6.22 -4.28 -13.09
CA ALA A 311 -6.13 -4.91 -14.39
C ALA A 311 -5.04 -4.27 -15.26
N LYS A 312 -4.89 -2.94 -15.20
CA LYS A 312 -3.83 -2.20 -15.90
C LYS A 312 -2.46 -2.38 -15.25
N TYR A 313 -2.32 -2.11 -13.96
CA TYR A 313 -1.01 -1.95 -13.32
C TYR A 313 -0.46 -3.25 -12.71
N ALA A 314 -1.31 -4.18 -12.26
CA ALA A 314 -0.87 -5.43 -11.64
C ALA A 314 -1.00 -6.63 -12.59
N PHE A 315 -2.07 -6.67 -13.39
CA PHE A 315 -2.48 -7.85 -14.12
C PHE A 315 -2.54 -7.68 -15.64
N SER A 316 -1.94 -6.65 -16.24
CA SER A 316 -1.81 -6.58 -17.70
C SER A 316 -0.53 -7.29 -18.20
N PRO A 317 -0.42 -7.60 -19.50
CA PRO A 317 0.86 -7.95 -20.13
C PRO A 317 1.92 -6.85 -20.06
N GLU A 318 1.50 -5.58 -19.98
CA GLU A 318 2.35 -4.39 -19.94
C GLU A 318 2.72 -3.95 -18.52
N ALA A 319 2.15 -4.59 -17.50
CA ALA A 319 2.47 -4.32 -16.09
C ALA A 319 3.95 -4.59 -15.80
N PHE A 320 4.57 -3.73 -14.97
CA PHE A 320 5.99 -3.79 -14.61
C PHE A 320 6.95 -3.70 -15.81
N ALA A 321 6.55 -3.01 -16.88
CA ALA A 321 7.42 -2.78 -18.03
C ALA A 321 8.72 -2.10 -17.60
N THR A 322 9.84 -2.63 -18.11
CA THR A 322 11.19 -2.16 -17.81
C THR A 322 11.99 -2.21 -19.10
N PRO A 323 12.93 -1.28 -19.35
CA PRO A 323 13.81 -1.37 -20.53
C PRO A 323 14.52 -2.73 -20.62
N ASP A 324 14.48 -3.34 -21.80
CA ASP A 324 14.89 -4.74 -22.03
C ASP A 324 16.32 -5.07 -21.55
N ASP A 325 17.23 -4.09 -21.57
CA ASP A 325 18.62 -4.30 -21.19
C ASP A 325 18.93 -3.97 -19.73
N LEU A 326 18.02 -3.34 -18.98
CA LEU A 326 18.25 -2.90 -17.60
C LEU A 326 18.60 -4.08 -16.68
N TYR A 327 17.91 -5.21 -16.82
CA TYR A 327 18.07 -6.38 -15.94
C TYR A 327 19.50 -6.93 -15.93
N ASN A 328 20.24 -6.78 -17.03
CA ASN A 328 21.64 -7.21 -17.14
C ASN A 328 22.57 -6.39 -16.24
N TYR A 329 22.14 -5.21 -15.80
CA TYR A 329 22.90 -4.30 -14.95
C TYR A 329 22.44 -4.34 -13.48
N LEU A 330 21.48 -5.20 -13.10
CA LEU A 330 21.03 -5.30 -11.70
C LEU A 330 21.95 -6.18 -10.84
N GLN A 331 23.26 -6.01 -11.00
CA GLN A 331 24.26 -6.80 -10.29
C GLN A 331 24.39 -6.32 -8.84
N GLN A 332 24.28 -7.26 -7.90
CA GLN A 332 24.60 -7.01 -6.51
C GLN A 332 26.12 -6.90 -6.32
N GLN A 333 26.58 -5.93 -5.54
CA GLN A 333 27.97 -5.91 -5.11
C GLN A 333 28.22 -7.02 -4.10
N ARG A 334 29.11 -7.95 -4.44
CA ARG A 334 29.55 -9.01 -3.54
C ARG A 334 30.17 -8.41 -2.27
N ARG A 335 29.67 -8.87 -1.12
CA ARG A 335 30.26 -8.59 0.20
C ARG A 335 30.53 -9.92 0.90
N GLY A 336 31.79 -10.23 1.15
CA GLY A 336 32.20 -11.47 1.82
C GLY A 336 31.84 -12.76 1.06
N PHE A 337 31.37 -13.75 1.81
CA PHE A 337 31.08 -15.11 1.35
C PHE A 337 29.58 -15.45 1.39
N ASN A 338 28.71 -14.45 1.16
CA ASN A 338 27.29 -14.51 1.50
C ASN A 338 26.40 -15.29 0.49
N HIS A 339 26.96 -16.16 -0.36
CA HIS A 339 26.24 -16.82 -1.46
C HIS A 339 26.68 -18.28 -1.68
N PHE A 340 26.94 -19.02 -0.60
CA PHE A 340 27.29 -20.44 -0.71
C PHE A 340 26.15 -21.31 -1.28
N SER A 341 24.90 -20.99 -0.92
CA SER A 341 23.70 -21.76 -1.28
C SER A 341 22.78 -21.04 -2.28
N SER A 342 23.15 -19.82 -2.70
CA SER A 342 22.38 -18.99 -3.62
C SER A 342 23.31 -18.37 -4.67
N ASN A 343 22.76 -18.07 -5.85
CA ASN A 343 23.42 -17.24 -6.86
C ASN A 343 22.96 -15.78 -6.73
N GLU A 344 23.63 -14.88 -7.45
CA GLU A 344 23.43 -13.42 -7.35
C GLU A 344 22.46 -12.85 -8.42
N ASP A 345 21.68 -13.70 -9.10
CA ASP A 345 20.73 -13.22 -10.10
C ASP A 345 19.57 -12.43 -9.45
N PRO A 346 19.00 -11.43 -10.13
CA PRO A 346 18.04 -10.51 -9.52
C PRO A 346 16.62 -11.07 -9.37
N ARG A 347 16.35 -12.32 -9.81
CA ARG A 347 15.08 -13.04 -9.65
C ARG A 347 13.82 -12.24 -10.03
N ILE A 348 13.87 -11.57 -11.19
CA ILE A 348 12.85 -10.62 -11.67
C ILE A 348 11.43 -11.22 -11.69
N HIS A 349 11.28 -12.44 -12.23
CA HIS A 349 9.97 -13.10 -12.26
C HIS A 349 9.38 -13.33 -10.87
N ASN A 350 10.22 -13.69 -9.89
CA ASN A 350 9.78 -13.90 -8.52
C ASN A 350 9.35 -12.57 -7.89
N ARG A 351 10.12 -11.50 -8.11
CA ARG A 351 9.77 -10.17 -7.60
C ARG A 351 8.42 -9.69 -8.13
N ILE A 352 8.19 -9.77 -9.45
CA ILE A 352 6.91 -9.39 -10.06
C ILE A 352 5.77 -10.27 -9.49
N LEU A 353 5.97 -11.59 -9.47
CA LEU A 353 4.97 -12.51 -8.94
C LEU A 353 4.66 -12.23 -7.46
N THR A 354 5.64 -11.84 -6.65
CA THR A 354 5.43 -11.51 -5.23
C THR A 354 4.48 -10.32 -5.07
N MET A 355 4.67 -9.26 -5.86
CA MET A 355 3.79 -8.09 -5.83
C MET A 355 2.37 -8.44 -6.29
N GLN A 356 2.25 -9.25 -7.34
CA GLN A 356 0.96 -9.76 -7.81
C GLN A 356 0.28 -10.68 -6.78
N LYS A 357 1.06 -11.54 -6.10
CA LYS A 357 0.59 -12.39 -5.02
C LYS A 357 0.02 -11.58 -3.87
N ALA A 358 0.65 -10.47 -3.49
CA ALA A 358 0.13 -9.59 -2.46
C ALA A 358 -1.25 -9.02 -2.81
N CYS A 359 -1.51 -8.72 -4.09
CA CYS A 359 -2.86 -8.35 -4.53
C CYS A 359 -3.84 -9.52 -4.39
N LEU A 360 -3.44 -10.71 -4.86
CA LEU A 360 -4.26 -11.92 -4.76
C LEU A 360 -4.45 -12.41 -3.31
N ASP A 361 -3.54 -12.09 -2.40
CA ASP A 361 -3.64 -12.40 -0.97
C ASP A 361 -4.81 -11.67 -0.34
N GLN A 362 -5.08 -10.41 -0.75
CA GLN A 362 -6.25 -9.64 -0.33
C GLN A 362 -7.52 -10.06 -1.07
N LEU A 363 -7.51 -10.00 -2.41
CA LEU A 363 -8.71 -10.17 -3.23
C LEU A 363 -9.36 -11.55 -3.06
N LEU A 364 -8.54 -12.58 -2.80
CA LEU A 364 -9.00 -13.95 -2.57
C LEU A 364 -8.93 -14.34 -1.09
N HIS A 365 -8.81 -13.39 -0.17
CA HIS A 365 -8.83 -13.69 1.25
C HIS A 365 -10.25 -14.09 1.68
N ARG A 366 -10.38 -15.16 2.48
CA ARG A 366 -11.69 -15.64 2.97
C ARG A 366 -12.55 -14.55 3.63
N ASN A 367 -11.94 -13.67 4.41
CA ASN A 367 -12.66 -12.61 5.11
C ASN A 367 -13.14 -11.53 4.12
N VAL A 368 -12.39 -11.27 3.06
CA VAL A 368 -12.72 -10.25 2.05
C VAL A 368 -13.85 -10.76 1.17
N MET A 369 -13.73 -11.99 0.67
CA MET A 369 -14.80 -12.60 -0.14
C MET A 369 -16.11 -12.74 0.66
N LEU A 370 -16.03 -13.17 1.92
CA LEU A 370 -17.21 -13.21 2.80
C LEU A 370 -17.78 -11.81 3.04
N ARG A 371 -16.92 -10.80 3.27
CA ARG A 371 -17.36 -9.41 3.48
C ARG A 371 -18.06 -8.85 2.25
N ILE A 372 -17.59 -9.15 1.03
CA ILE A 372 -18.27 -8.75 -0.21
C ILE A 372 -19.72 -9.27 -0.18
N VAL A 373 -19.92 -10.55 0.14
CA VAL A 373 -21.24 -11.19 0.24
C VAL A 373 -22.09 -10.57 1.36
N ASP A 374 -21.54 -10.45 2.57
CA ASP A 374 -22.29 -9.93 3.72
C ASP A 374 -22.69 -8.45 3.51
N SER A 375 -21.85 -7.68 2.82
CA SER A 375 -22.09 -6.27 2.54
C SER A 375 -23.22 -6.01 1.54
N GLU A 376 -23.62 -7.00 0.75
CA GLU A 376 -24.79 -6.90 -0.14
C GLU A 376 -26.07 -6.64 0.67
N VAL A 377 -26.16 -7.15 1.91
CA VAL A 377 -27.33 -6.98 2.78
C VAL A 377 -27.52 -5.53 3.23
N TYR A 378 -26.46 -4.71 3.21
CA TYR A 378 -26.49 -3.31 3.64
C TYR A 378 -25.95 -2.32 2.61
N GLY A 379 -25.93 -2.70 1.32
CA GLY A 379 -25.83 -1.76 0.21
C GLY A 379 -24.68 -1.96 -0.77
N ASN A 380 -23.83 -2.97 -0.61
CA ASN A 380 -22.80 -3.26 -1.60
C ASN A 380 -23.44 -3.81 -2.87
N THR A 381 -23.15 -3.21 -4.02
CA THR A 381 -23.70 -3.62 -5.31
C THR A 381 -22.66 -4.23 -6.25
N TYR A 382 -21.35 -4.14 -5.95
CA TYR A 382 -20.33 -4.92 -6.67
C TYR A 382 -20.25 -6.31 -6.06
N THR A 383 -21.02 -7.24 -6.63
CA THR A 383 -21.24 -8.57 -6.06
C THR A 383 -20.03 -9.48 -6.25
N LEU A 384 -19.96 -10.57 -5.47
CA LEU A 384 -18.82 -11.50 -5.54
C LEU A 384 -18.67 -12.12 -6.94
N ASP A 385 -19.76 -12.34 -7.68
CA ASP A 385 -19.69 -12.90 -9.03
C ASP A 385 -19.10 -11.92 -10.05
N GLU A 386 -19.41 -10.62 -9.95
CA GLU A 386 -18.77 -9.59 -10.77
C GLU A 386 -17.29 -9.45 -10.42
N VAL A 387 -16.94 -9.33 -9.13
CA VAL A 387 -15.55 -9.22 -8.65
C VAL A 387 -14.68 -10.38 -9.17
N MET A 388 -15.15 -11.62 -8.98
CA MET A 388 -14.41 -12.82 -9.41
C MET A 388 -14.35 -12.92 -10.94
N THR A 389 -15.39 -12.49 -11.64
CA THR A 389 -15.42 -12.45 -13.10
C THR A 389 -14.40 -11.47 -13.65
N ASP A 390 -14.37 -10.25 -13.12
CA ASP A 390 -13.47 -9.19 -13.58
C ASP A 390 -12.01 -9.52 -13.25
N LEU A 391 -11.75 -10.07 -12.06
CA LEU A 391 -10.41 -10.53 -11.68
C LEU A 391 -9.90 -11.63 -12.62
N THR A 392 -10.71 -12.65 -12.93
CA THR A 392 -10.33 -13.68 -13.90
C THR A 392 -10.10 -13.08 -15.29
N ASN A 393 -10.93 -12.10 -15.71
CA ASN A 393 -10.77 -11.44 -17.00
C ASN A 393 -9.46 -10.64 -17.06
N ALA A 394 -9.14 -9.86 -16.03
CA ALA A 394 -7.89 -9.13 -15.91
C ALA A 394 -6.66 -10.05 -16.06
N ILE A 395 -6.73 -11.28 -15.53
CA ILE A 395 -5.60 -12.23 -15.55
C ILE A 395 -5.49 -13.04 -16.85
N PHE A 396 -6.62 -13.39 -17.50
CA PHE A 396 -6.60 -14.33 -18.63
C PHE A 396 -6.96 -13.73 -19.99
N GLN A 397 -7.80 -12.69 -20.03
CA GLN A 397 -8.49 -12.30 -21.27
C GLN A 397 -7.52 -11.84 -22.35
N ALA A 398 -6.52 -11.02 -22.00
CA ALA A 398 -5.51 -10.51 -22.92
C ALA A 398 -4.67 -11.63 -23.57
N ASP A 399 -4.50 -12.76 -22.87
CA ASP A 399 -3.62 -13.87 -23.24
C ASP A 399 -4.34 -14.98 -24.03
N LEU A 400 -5.65 -14.88 -24.25
CA LEU A 400 -6.41 -15.89 -24.98
C LEU A 400 -6.05 -15.94 -26.47
N ARG A 401 -5.69 -14.80 -27.05
CA ARG A 401 -5.43 -14.66 -28.50
C ARG A 401 -3.97 -14.34 -28.83
N THR A 402 -3.11 -14.27 -27.82
CA THR A 402 -1.70 -13.88 -27.94
C THR A 402 -0.80 -14.96 -27.32
N ASN A 403 0.51 -14.75 -27.38
CA ASN A 403 1.47 -15.60 -26.68
C ASN A 403 1.53 -15.19 -25.22
N VAL A 404 1.29 -16.14 -24.31
CA VAL A 404 1.40 -15.91 -22.86
C VAL A 404 2.88 -15.80 -22.49
N THR A 405 3.33 -14.63 -22.02
CA THR A 405 4.72 -14.42 -21.58
C THR A 405 5.02 -15.19 -20.29
N SER A 406 6.30 -15.44 -19.97
CA SER A 406 6.67 -16.18 -18.74
C SER A 406 6.15 -15.55 -17.45
N THR A 407 6.12 -14.21 -17.38
CA THR A 407 5.57 -13.48 -16.22
C THR A 407 4.06 -13.71 -16.10
N ARG A 408 3.35 -13.67 -17.23
CA ARG A 408 1.91 -13.99 -17.31
C ARG A 408 1.61 -15.44 -16.95
N GLN A 409 2.45 -16.38 -17.37
CA GLN A 409 2.30 -17.80 -17.01
C GLN A 409 2.37 -17.99 -15.49
N ASN A 410 3.33 -17.34 -14.81
CA ASN A 410 3.45 -17.40 -13.36
C ASN A 410 2.19 -16.87 -12.66
N LEU A 411 1.66 -15.71 -13.09
CA LEU A 411 0.43 -15.13 -12.55
C LEU A 411 -0.77 -16.06 -12.73
N GLN A 412 -0.99 -16.56 -13.95
CA GLN A 412 -2.12 -17.43 -14.27
C GLN A 412 -2.06 -18.76 -13.50
N VAL A 413 -0.87 -19.33 -13.33
CA VAL A 413 -0.65 -20.52 -12.49
C VAL A 413 -0.97 -20.21 -11.04
N GLU A 414 -0.45 -19.11 -10.49
CA GLU A 414 -0.67 -18.73 -9.10
C GLU A 414 -2.15 -18.49 -8.79
N TYR A 415 -2.86 -17.74 -9.64
CA TYR A 415 -4.30 -17.52 -9.49
C TYR A 415 -5.08 -18.84 -9.55
N THR A 416 -4.77 -19.70 -10.52
CA THR A 416 -5.42 -21.02 -10.65
C THR A 416 -5.20 -21.87 -9.40
N LYS A 417 -3.97 -21.92 -8.86
CA LYS A 417 -3.65 -22.62 -7.60
C LYS A 417 -4.44 -22.08 -6.40
N ARG A 418 -4.69 -20.77 -6.35
CA ARG A 418 -5.48 -20.16 -5.28
C ARG A 418 -6.95 -20.56 -5.38
N LEU A 419 -7.53 -20.54 -6.57
CA LEU A 419 -8.89 -21.02 -6.80
C LEU A 419 -9.05 -22.50 -6.40
N THR A 420 -8.10 -23.37 -6.77
CA THR A 420 -8.15 -24.78 -6.35
C THR A 420 -8.01 -24.93 -4.84
N LYS A 421 -7.17 -24.12 -4.18
CA LYS A 421 -7.07 -24.07 -2.72
C LYS A 421 -8.37 -23.62 -2.04
N ILE A 422 -9.14 -22.71 -2.65
CA ILE A 422 -10.46 -22.29 -2.14
C ILE A 422 -11.44 -23.46 -2.11
N LEU A 423 -11.38 -24.37 -3.09
CA LEU A 423 -12.23 -25.56 -3.15
C LEU A 423 -11.83 -26.69 -2.19
N GLY A 424 -10.56 -26.74 -1.79
CA GLY A 424 -10.05 -27.86 -0.99
C GLY A 424 -10.82 -28.08 0.32
N GLU A 425 -10.87 -29.33 0.79
CA GLU A 425 -11.67 -29.74 1.96
C GLU A 425 -11.38 -28.91 3.23
N LYS A 426 -10.11 -28.54 3.43
CA LYS A 426 -9.65 -27.75 4.60
C LYS A 426 -9.89 -26.24 4.44
N SER A 427 -10.44 -25.80 3.32
CA SER A 427 -10.71 -24.40 3.03
C SER A 427 -11.80 -23.85 3.94
N LYS A 428 -11.50 -22.72 4.59
CA LYS A 428 -12.40 -21.96 5.46
C LYS A 428 -13.22 -20.88 4.74
N HIS A 429 -13.18 -20.85 3.40
CA HIS A 429 -14.04 -19.97 2.62
C HIS A 429 -15.51 -20.41 2.78
N ASP A 430 -16.42 -19.46 2.73
CA ASP A 430 -17.86 -19.71 2.76
C ASP A 430 -18.33 -20.43 1.47
N HIS A 431 -19.58 -20.88 1.47
CA HIS A 431 -20.13 -21.66 0.36
C HIS A 431 -20.24 -20.85 -0.94
N VAL A 432 -20.57 -19.56 -0.87
CA VAL A 432 -20.70 -18.70 -2.06
C VAL A 432 -19.34 -18.51 -2.70
N SER A 433 -18.31 -18.22 -1.89
CA SER A 433 -16.91 -18.14 -2.35
C SER A 433 -16.42 -19.43 -3.02
N LYS A 434 -16.75 -20.61 -2.43
CA LYS A 434 -16.41 -21.91 -3.03
C LYS A 434 -17.13 -22.14 -4.36
N SER A 435 -18.42 -21.83 -4.42
CA SER A 435 -19.20 -21.93 -5.67
C SER A 435 -18.63 -21.03 -6.77
N MET A 436 -18.24 -19.80 -6.44
CA MET A 436 -17.61 -18.89 -7.40
C MET A 436 -16.23 -19.37 -7.86
N ALA A 437 -15.39 -19.88 -6.96
CA ALA A 437 -14.10 -20.45 -7.35
C ALA A 437 -14.27 -21.65 -8.31
N LEU A 438 -15.26 -22.52 -8.07
CA LEU A 438 -15.59 -23.63 -8.96
C LEU A 438 -16.06 -23.16 -10.33
N TYR A 439 -16.90 -22.13 -10.36
CA TYR A 439 -17.39 -21.52 -11.60
C TYR A 439 -16.22 -20.96 -12.43
N GLU A 440 -15.33 -20.17 -11.80
CA GLU A 440 -14.18 -19.58 -12.47
C GLU A 440 -13.18 -20.62 -12.97
N LEU A 441 -12.89 -21.67 -12.19
CA LEU A 441 -12.05 -22.80 -12.64
C LEU A 441 -12.62 -23.46 -13.90
N ASN A 442 -13.93 -23.70 -13.94
CA ASN A 442 -14.59 -24.26 -15.13
C ASN A 442 -14.50 -23.33 -16.34
N ARG A 443 -14.66 -22.01 -16.12
CA ARG A 443 -14.53 -20.97 -17.16
C ARG A 443 -13.11 -20.92 -17.72
N ILE A 444 -12.10 -20.88 -16.86
CA ILE A 444 -10.68 -20.92 -17.23
C ILE A 444 -10.39 -22.18 -18.03
N ARG A 445 -10.78 -23.36 -17.52
CA ARG A 445 -10.58 -24.64 -18.22
C ARG A 445 -11.17 -24.63 -19.63
N LYS A 446 -12.40 -24.13 -19.78
CA LYS A 446 -13.08 -24.02 -21.09
C LYS A 446 -12.28 -23.09 -22.02
N ASN A 447 -11.86 -21.93 -21.54
CA ASN A 447 -11.11 -20.95 -22.31
C ASN A 447 -9.72 -21.48 -22.72
N MET A 448 -9.01 -22.18 -21.83
CA MET A 448 -7.71 -22.77 -22.13
C MET A 448 -7.81 -23.90 -23.16
N ARG A 449 -8.91 -24.67 -23.16
CA ARG A 449 -9.17 -25.73 -24.15
C ARG A 449 -9.53 -25.18 -25.54
N SER A 450 -10.24 -24.05 -25.60
CA SER A 450 -10.68 -23.45 -26.87
C SER A 450 -9.63 -22.56 -27.52
N ALA A 451 -8.77 -21.91 -26.73
CA ALA A 451 -7.78 -20.98 -27.22
C ALA A 451 -6.62 -21.69 -27.96
N THR A 452 -6.30 -21.24 -29.16
CA THR A 452 -5.16 -21.73 -29.96
C THR A 452 -3.99 -20.75 -29.89
N SER A 453 -2.76 -21.24 -30.09
CA SER A 453 -1.55 -20.42 -30.18
C SER A 453 -0.51 -21.16 -31.04
N PRO A 454 0.29 -20.47 -31.86
CA PRO A 454 1.41 -21.10 -32.57
C PRO A 454 2.58 -21.43 -31.64
N SER A 455 2.72 -20.74 -30.49
CA SER A 455 3.82 -20.92 -29.55
C SER A 455 3.72 -22.24 -28.77
N THR A 456 4.75 -23.08 -28.87
CA THR A 456 4.84 -24.33 -28.09
C THR A 456 4.81 -24.08 -26.59
N LEU A 457 5.47 -23.01 -26.12
CA LEU A 457 5.49 -22.65 -24.71
C LEU A 457 4.08 -22.28 -24.22
N THR A 458 3.33 -21.50 -25.00
CA THR A 458 1.94 -21.15 -24.67
C THR A 458 1.03 -22.38 -24.68
N LYS A 459 1.20 -23.31 -25.64
CA LYS A 459 0.45 -24.58 -25.65
C LYS A 459 0.73 -25.40 -24.38
N ALA A 460 2.01 -25.56 -24.01
CA ALA A 460 2.42 -26.30 -22.82
C ALA A 460 1.86 -25.68 -21.54
N HIS A 461 1.90 -24.34 -21.41
CA HIS A 461 1.30 -23.62 -20.29
C HIS A 461 -0.21 -23.86 -20.19
N ARG A 462 -0.95 -23.72 -21.30
CA ARG A 462 -2.40 -23.97 -21.31
C ARG A 462 -2.75 -25.40 -20.92
N GLN A 463 -1.98 -26.39 -21.41
CA GLN A 463 -2.11 -27.78 -21.00
C GLN A 463 -1.85 -27.98 -19.50
N HIS A 464 -0.85 -27.32 -18.95
CA HIS A 464 -0.54 -27.36 -17.52
C HIS A 464 -1.68 -26.78 -16.67
N ILE A 465 -2.24 -25.62 -17.04
CA ILE A 465 -3.41 -25.05 -16.36
C ILE A 465 -4.61 -26.01 -16.43
N ILE A 466 -4.91 -26.57 -17.61
CA ILE A 466 -6.01 -27.55 -17.76
C ILE A 466 -5.80 -28.75 -16.83
N LYS A 467 -4.59 -29.34 -16.83
CA LYS A 467 -4.27 -30.48 -15.98
C LYS A 467 -4.43 -30.15 -14.50
N MET A 468 -3.96 -29.00 -14.06
CA MET A 468 -4.10 -28.54 -12.68
C MET A 468 -5.56 -28.38 -12.26
N ILE A 469 -6.41 -27.88 -13.16
CA ILE A 469 -7.84 -27.74 -12.90
C ILE A 469 -8.51 -29.12 -12.87
N ASP A 470 -8.22 -29.99 -13.83
CA ASP A 470 -8.80 -31.34 -13.89
C ASP A 470 -8.43 -32.15 -12.63
N ASP A 471 -7.16 -32.12 -12.20
CA ASP A 471 -6.70 -32.77 -10.96
C ASP A 471 -7.43 -32.24 -9.71
N ALA A 472 -7.71 -30.94 -9.65
CA ALA A 472 -8.40 -30.34 -8.52
C ALA A 472 -9.91 -30.58 -8.51
N LEU A 473 -10.51 -30.94 -9.66
CA LEU A 473 -11.94 -31.28 -9.76
C LEU A 473 -12.21 -32.78 -9.59
N GLU A 474 -11.18 -33.61 -9.68
CA GLU A 474 -11.24 -35.06 -9.44
C GLU A 474 -10.87 -35.46 -8.00
N ALA A 475 -10.15 -34.59 -7.28
CA ALA A 475 -9.80 -34.73 -5.87
C ALA A 475 -10.97 -34.35 -4.95
#